data_AF-A0ABD1K825-F1
#
_entry.id   AF-A0ABD1K825-F1
#
_cell.length_a   1.000
_cell.length_b   1.000
_cell.length_c   1.000
_cell.angle_alpha   90.00
_cell.angle_beta   90.00
_cell.angle_gamma   90.00
#
_symmetry.space_group_name_H-M   'P 1'
#
loop_
_entity.id
_entity.type
_entity.pdbx_description
1 polymer ?
#
loop_
_entity_poly.entity_id
_entity_poly.type
_entity_poly.pdbx_seq_one_letter_code
_entity_poly.pdbx_strand_id
1 'polypeptide(L)'
;MFVQVQPCDAPGPSSLLGCRGFSFGWPVPPTPSSSSSSSSSSSSASLPPATMTRSKTFQAYLPNCHRTYSCIHCRAHLANHDELISKSFQGSQGRAYLFNSVVNVGCGPAEERVLLTGLHAVADIYCENCKTTLGWKYEHAFESSQKYKEGKFIIELAHMIKDNGWD
;
A
#
# COMPACT_ATOMS: atom_id res chain seq x y z
N MET A 1 15.28 31.69 5.87
CA MET A 1 14.18 32.54 5.38
C MET A 1 12.89 31.80 5.67
N PHE A 2 12.15 32.27 6.68
CA PHE A 2 10.85 31.74 7.07
C PHE A 2 9.79 32.44 6.22
N VAL A 3 8.89 31.68 5.60
CA VAL A 3 7.68 32.23 4.98
C VAL A 3 6.49 31.63 5.72
N GLN A 4 5.75 32.51 6.41
CA GLN A 4 4.48 32.22 7.07
C GLN A 4 3.43 31.80 6.02
N VAL A 5 2.71 30.71 6.30
CA VAL A 5 1.52 30.30 5.55
C VAL A 5 0.31 30.83 6.30
N GLN A 6 -0.47 31.71 5.66
CA GLN A 6 -1.82 32.06 6.12
C GLN A 6 -2.82 31.00 5.65
N PRO A 7 -3.80 30.60 6.48
CA PRO A 7 -4.86 29.66 6.10
C PRO A 7 -5.89 30.35 5.19
N CYS A 8 -6.33 29.68 4.13
CA CYS A 8 -7.47 30.09 3.32
C CYS A 8 -8.76 29.46 3.86
N ASP A 9 -9.76 30.32 4.05
CA ASP A 9 -11.10 30.03 4.55
C ASP A 9 -11.91 29.09 3.64
N ALA A 10 -12.71 28.24 4.29
CA ALA A 10 -13.74 27.42 3.68
C ALA A 10 -15.04 28.21 3.43
N PRO A 11 -15.80 27.89 2.36
CA PRO A 11 -17.23 28.14 2.33
C PRO A 11 -18.06 26.85 2.50
N GLY A 12 -19.08 26.95 3.35
CA GLY A 12 -20.02 25.90 3.73
C GLY A 12 -21.13 25.58 2.72
N PRO A 13 -22.19 24.87 3.16
CA PRO A 13 -22.95 23.93 2.34
C PRO A 13 -24.21 24.53 1.70
N SER A 14 -24.59 23.99 0.55
CA SER A 14 -25.88 24.22 -0.09
C SER A 14 -26.61 22.90 -0.33
N SER A 15 -27.89 22.93 -0.01
CA SER A 15 -28.78 21.81 0.24
C SER A 15 -29.75 21.52 -0.92
N LEU A 16 -30.17 20.26 -1.02
CA LEU A 16 -31.56 19.78 -1.25
C LEU A 16 -32.16 19.57 -2.67
N LEU A 17 -32.98 18.51 -2.71
CA LEU A 17 -33.95 17.98 -3.72
C LEU A 17 -33.36 17.24 -4.94
N GLY A 18 -33.84 16.07 -5.38
CA GLY A 18 -34.97 15.21 -5.02
C GLY A 18 -35.00 14.02 -6.02
N CYS A 19 -35.36 12.81 -5.59
CA CYS A 19 -36.59 12.11 -6.00
C CYS A 19 -36.36 10.91 -6.95
N ARG A 20 -36.82 9.73 -6.50
CA ARG A 20 -37.45 8.63 -7.28
C ARG A 20 -36.54 7.97 -8.35
N GLY A 21 -35.93 6.81 -8.11
CA GLY A 21 -36.58 5.52 -7.89
C GLY A 21 -36.70 4.78 -9.22
N PHE A 22 -35.95 3.69 -9.43
CA PHE A 22 -36.30 2.58 -10.31
C PHE A 22 -35.44 1.36 -9.95
N SER A 23 -36.13 0.29 -9.57
CA SER A 23 -35.60 -1.05 -9.34
C SER A 23 -35.43 -1.76 -10.68
N PHE A 24 -34.21 -2.23 -10.98
CA PHE A 24 -33.93 -3.31 -11.93
C PHE A 24 -32.65 -4.00 -11.40
N GLY A 25 -32.75 -5.13 -10.69
CA GLY A 25 -32.97 -6.43 -11.31
C GLY A 25 -31.63 -7.02 -11.78
N TRP A 26 -30.76 -7.44 -10.84
CA TRP A 26 -29.50 -8.11 -11.16
C TRP A 26 -29.76 -9.58 -11.54
N PRO A 27 -29.28 -10.08 -12.68
CA PRO A 27 -29.30 -11.51 -12.97
C PRO A 27 -28.20 -12.26 -12.20
N VAL A 28 -28.59 -13.41 -11.66
CA VAL A 28 -27.80 -14.37 -10.88
C VAL A 28 -26.82 -15.14 -11.80
N PRO A 29 -25.60 -15.49 -11.33
CA PRO A 29 -24.65 -16.29 -12.11
C PRO A 29 -24.99 -17.80 -12.15
N PRO A 30 -24.67 -18.53 -13.25
CA PRO A 30 -24.72 -19.99 -13.27
C PRO A 30 -23.46 -20.63 -12.64
N THR A 31 -23.70 -21.78 -12.01
CA THR A 31 -22.77 -22.66 -11.28
C THR A 31 -21.72 -23.36 -12.15
N PRO A 32 -20.59 -23.82 -11.56
CA PRO A 32 -19.56 -24.56 -12.28
C PRO A 32 -19.96 -26.02 -12.54
N SER A 33 -19.76 -26.48 -13.77
CA SER A 33 -19.89 -27.88 -14.17
C SER A 33 -18.58 -28.64 -13.95
N SER A 34 -18.65 -29.68 -13.13
CA SER A 34 -17.62 -30.66 -12.83
C SER A 34 -17.28 -31.50 -14.05
N SER A 35 -16.01 -31.57 -14.41
CA SER A 35 -15.47 -32.59 -15.33
C SER A 35 -14.63 -33.59 -14.54
N SER A 36 -15.16 -34.80 -14.46
CA SER A 36 -14.49 -36.02 -14.05
C SER A 36 -13.65 -36.56 -15.20
N SER A 37 -12.39 -36.93 -14.93
CA SER A 37 -11.65 -37.89 -15.75
C SER A 37 -10.81 -38.79 -14.85
N SER A 38 -11.20 -40.06 -14.88
CA SER A 38 -10.59 -41.25 -14.32
C SER A 38 -9.31 -41.67 -15.03
N SER A 39 -8.35 -42.28 -14.31
CA SER A 39 -7.78 -43.61 -14.65
C SER A 39 -6.60 -44.01 -13.73
N SER A 40 -6.75 -45.17 -13.06
CA SER A 40 -5.79 -46.30 -12.84
C SER A 40 -4.28 -46.02 -12.68
N SER A 41 -3.46 -46.70 -11.85
CA SER A 41 -3.44 -48.11 -11.46
C SER A 41 -2.31 -48.37 -10.42
N SER A 42 -2.54 -49.34 -9.53
CA SER A 42 -1.62 -50.29 -8.84
C SER A 42 -0.09 -50.06 -8.78
N SER A 43 0.52 -50.22 -7.59
CA SER A 43 1.39 -51.38 -7.23
C SER A 43 2.06 -51.23 -5.86
N SER A 44 2.18 -52.36 -5.18
CA SER A 44 2.74 -52.63 -3.85
C SER A 44 4.28 -52.53 -3.79
N ALA A 45 4.86 -52.11 -2.65
CA ALA A 45 6.09 -52.69 -2.09
C ALA A 45 6.39 -52.10 -0.69
N SER A 46 6.71 -52.99 0.25
CA SER A 46 7.07 -52.71 1.64
C SER A 46 8.59 -52.72 1.85
N LEU A 47 9.04 -52.03 2.92
CA LEU A 47 10.35 -52.07 3.65
C LEU A 47 11.38 -50.98 3.28
N PRO A 48 12.30 -50.54 4.18
CA PRO A 48 12.47 -50.76 5.64
C PRO A 48 12.46 -49.45 6.48
N PRO A 49 12.47 -49.48 7.84
CA PRO A 49 12.62 -48.28 8.66
C PRO A 49 14.10 -47.87 8.74
N ALA A 50 14.48 -46.84 7.98
CA ALA A 50 15.76 -46.16 8.18
C ALA A 50 15.67 -45.24 9.40
N THR A 51 16.20 -45.70 10.53
CA THR A 51 16.59 -44.85 11.65
C THR A 51 17.76 -43.96 11.21
N MET A 52 17.47 -42.76 10.71
CA MET A 52 18.47 -41.71 10.57
C MET A 52 18.35 -40.77 11.76
N THR A 53 19.35 -40.91 12.62
CA THR A 53 19.85 -39.96 13.62
C THR A 53 19.28 -38.55 13.53
N ARG A 54 18.78 -38.04 14.66
CA ARG A 54 18.44 -36.64 14.92
C ARG A 54 19.59 -35.74 14.50
N SER A 55 19.59 -35.30 13.25
CA SER A 55 20.35 -34.13 12.82
C SER A 55 19.88 -33.01 13.73
N LYS A 56 20.77 -32.53 14.61
CA LYS A 56 20.55 -31.28 15.32
C LYS A 56 20.25 -30.26 14.23
N THR A 57 18.97 -29.91 14.09
CA THR A 57 18.54 -28.84 13.21
C THR A 57 19.32 -27.63 13.68
N PHE A 58 20.25 -27.18 12.83
CA PHE A 58 20.82 -25.86 12.98
C PHE A 58 19.60 -24.94 12.98
N GLN A 59 19.21 -24.44 14.16
CA GLN A 59 18.25 -23.37 14.26
C GLN A 59 18.98 -22.15 13.71
N ALA A 60 18.99 -22.02 12.39
CA ALA A 60 19.19 -20.74 11.76
C ALA A 60 17.96 -19.92 12.14
N TYR A 61 18.08 -19.16 13.24
CA TYR A 61 17.20 -18.05 13.49
C TYR A 61 17.46 -17.05 12.37
N LEU A 62 16.68 -17.12 11.29
CA LEU A 62 16.54 -15.98 10.42
C LEU A 62 15.89 -14.90 11.30
N PRO A 63 16.59 -13.81 11.62
CA PRO A 63 16.06 -12.82 12.55
C PRO A 63 14.77 -12.27 11.95
N ASN A 64 13.66 -12.39 12.69
CA ASN A 64 12.40 -11.69 12.42
C ASN A 64 12.66 -10.17 12.51
N CYS A 65 13.23 -9.57 11.45
CA CYS A 65 13.77 -8.20 11.51
C CYS A 65 13.44 -7.38 10.27
N HIS A 66 12.27 -7.58 9.67
CA HIS A 66 11.78 -6.58 8.72
C HIS A 66 11.04 -5.51 9.52
N ARG A 67 11.74 -4.40 9.77
CA ARG A 67 11.11 -3.15 10.22
C ARG A 67 9.99 -2.81 9.23
N THR A 68 8.78 -2.66 9.72
CA THR A 68 7.62 -2.37 8.87
C THR A 68 6.99 -1.05 9.25
N TYR A 69 6.29 -0.49 8.27
CA TYR A 69 5.49 0.70 8.40
C TYR A 69 4.03 0.35 8.21
N SER A 70 3.18 0.82 9.12
CA SER A 70 1.76 0.48 9.13
C SER A 70 0.90 1.73 9.27
N CYS A 71 -0.36 1.66 8.83
CA CYS A 71 -1.31 2.75 8.98
C CYS A 71 -1.63 3.00 10.46
N ILE A 72 -1.67 4.26 10.87
CA ILE A 72 -1.94 4.63 12.26
C ILE A 72 -3.34 4.22 12.75
N HIS A 73 -4.35 4.23 11.86
CA HIS A 73 -5.75 4.01 12.24
C HIS A 73 -6.16 2.55 12.28
N CYS A 74 -5.78 1.77 11.26
CA CYS A 74 -6.22 0.37 11.12
C CYS A 74 -5.08 -0.64 11.26
N ARG A 75 -3.84 -0.18 11.45
CA ARG A 75 -2.65 -1.03 11.56
C ARG A 75 -2.37 -1.90 10.33
N ALA A 76 -2.99 -1.62 9.18
CA ALA A 76 -2.66 -2.28 7.92
C ALA A 76 -1.21 -1.96 7.54
N HIS A 77 -0.45 -2.98 7.14
CA HIS A 77 0.92 -2.79 6.65
C HIS A 77 0.93 -1.99 5.36
N LEU A 78 1.79 -0.98 5.27
CA LEU A 78 1.92 -0.08 4.13
C LEU A 78 3.21 -0.34 3.37
N ALA A 79 4.33 -0.48 4.05
CA ALA A 79 5.62 -0.68 3.41
C ALA A 79 6.64 -1.35 4.35
N ASN A 80 7.64 -2.00 3.75
CA ASN A 80 8.80 -2.48 4.47
C ASN A 80 9.87 -1.39 4.56
N HIS A 81 10.78 -1.51 5.52
CA HIS A 81 11.94 -0.60 5.63
C HIS A 81 12.87 -0.66 4.43
N ASP A 82 12.97 -1.82 3.79
CA ASP A 82 13.83 -2.03 2.62
C ASP A 82 13.33 -1.25 1.39
N GLU A 83 12.04 -0.90 1.36
CA GLU A 83 11.44 -0.06 0.31
C GLU A 83 11.65 1.44 0.56
N LEU A 84 12.24 1.84 1.69
CA LEU A 84 12.47 3.23 2.02
C LEU A 84 13.63 3.81 1.19
N ILE A 85 13.34 4.85 0.41
CA ILE A 85 14.34 5.55 -0.40
C ILE A 85 14.94 6.72 0.38
N SER A 86 14.10 7.57 0.97
CA SER A 86 14.59 8.76 1.66
C SER A 86 13.64 9.25 2.75
N LYS A 87 14.22 9.83 3.79
CA LYS A 87 13.53 10.46 4.93
C LYS A 87 13.50 11.99 4.86
N SER A 88 14.08 12.58 3.81
CA SER A 88 14.27 14.03 3.66
C SER A 88 13.12 14.73 2.95
N PHE A 89 11.92 14.15 2.96
CA PHE A 89 10.74 14.74 2.33
C PHE A 89 9.83 15.40 3.38
N GLN A 90 9.01 16.33 2.91
CA GLN A 90 8.04 17.04 3.71
C GLN A 90 6.71 17.06 2.98
N GLY A 91 5.64 16.98 3.77
CA GLY A 91 4.29 17.14 3.33
C GLY A 91 3.57 18.24 4.09
N SER A 92 2.26 18.30 3.87
CA SER A 92 1.39 19.29 4.48
C SER A 92 1.34 19.17 6.02
N GLN A 93 1.40 17.93 6.55
CA GLN A 93 1.37 17.68 7.99
C GLN A 93 2.77 17.42 8.58
N GLY A 94 3.84 17.84 7.89
CA GLY A 94 5.20 17.81 8.41
C GLY A 94 6.11 16.82 7.68
N ARG A 95 6.83 15.96 8.41
CA ARG A 95 7.82 15.06 7.80
C ARG A 95 7.14 13.93 7.03
N ALA A 96 7.70 13.59 5.88
CA ALA A 96 7.21 12.51 5.02
C ALA A 96 8.37 11.68 4.47
N TYR A 97 8.10 10.41 4.17
CA TYR A 97 9.09 9.47 3.67
C TYR A 97 8.77 9.05 2.24
N LEU A 98 9.81 8.91 1.42
CA LEU A 98 9.73 8.42 0.06
C LEU A 98 9.99 6.91 0.04
N PHE A 99 9.07 6.17 -0.57
CA PHE A 99 9.11 4.73 -0.72
C PHE A 99 9.14 4.33 -2.20
N ASN A 100 9.81 3.23 -2.47
CA ASN A 100 9.83 2.61 -3.78
C ASN A 100 8.52 1.90 -4.10
N SER A 101 8.00 1.12 -3.15
CA SER A 101 6.74 0.39 -3.26
C SER A 101 5.93 0.50 -1.96
N VAL A 102 4.61 0.54 -2.09
CA VAL A 102 3.64 0.59 -0.98
C VAL A 102 2.48 -0.34 -1.32
N VAL A 103 2.00 -1.09 -0.32
CA VAL A 103 0.90 -2.05 -0.44
C VAL A 103 -0.32 -1.59 0.38
N ASN A 104 -1.49 -2.18 0.10
CA ASN A 104 -2.76 -1.87 0.77
C ASN A 104 -3.16 -0.39 0.65
N VAL A 105 -2.83 0.23 -0.49
CA VAL A 105 -3.15 1.62 -0.82
C VAL A 105 -3.89 1.72 -2.15
N GLY A 106 -4.94 2.51 -2.17
CA GLY A 106 -5.61 2.94 -3.39
C GLY A 106 -5.05 4.28 -3.85
N CYS A 107 -5.07 4.52 -5.15
CA CYS A 107 -4.67 5.78 -5.77
C CYS A 107 -5.91 6.52 -6.27
N GLY A 108 -6.01 7.80 -5.94
CA GLY A 108 -7.00 8.72 -6.48
C GLY A 108 -6.67 9.15 -7.92
N PRO A 109 -7.44 10.08 -8.49
CA PRO A 109 -7.13 10.68 -9.78
C PRO A 109 -5.78 11.41 -9.73
N ALA A 110 -5.05 11.39 -10.84
CA ALA A 110 -3.82 12.16 -11.00
C ALA A 110 -4.16 13.64 -11.21
N GLU A 111 -3.53 14.51 -10.43
CA GLU A 111 -3.66 15.96 -10.50
C GLU A 111 -2.28 16.61 -10.65
N GLU A 112 -2.20 17.65 -11.47
CA GLU A 112 -0.97 18.43 -11.63
C GLU A 112 -0.82 19.44 -10.48
N ARG A 113 0.33 19.40 -9.81
CA ARG A 113 0.65 20.28 -8.68
C ARG A 113 2.07 20.83 -8.83
N VAL A 114 2.24 22.11 -8.54
CA VAL A 114 3.56 22.74 -8.46
C VAL A 114 4.14 22.48 -7.08
N LEU A 115 5.21 21.70 -7.03
CA LEU A 115 5.97 21.41 -5.82
C LEU A 115 7.27 22.22 -5.82
N LEU A 116 8.02 22.16 -4.72
CA LEU A 116 9.31 22.87 -4.60
C LEU A 116 10.29 22.53 -5.74
N THR A 117 10.24 21.29 -6.25
CA THR A 117 11.11 20.81 -7.33
C THR A 117 10.49 20.97 -8.72
N GLY A 118 9.44 21.79 -8.87
CA GLY A 118 8.77 22.05 -10.15
C GLY A 118 7.40 21.36 -10.30
N LEU A 119 6.87 21.35 -11.52
CA LEU A 119 5.56 20.76 -11.86
C LEU A 119 5.61 19.23 -11.83
N HIS A 120 4.65 18.61 -11.15
CA HIS A 120 4.50 17.16 -11.07
C HIS A 120 3.01 16.78 -11.22
N ALA A 121 2.73 15.68 -11.90
CA ALA A 121 1.44 15.00 -11.80
C ALA A 121 1.52 14.01 -10.63
N VAL A 122 0.65 14.18 -9.63
CA VAL A 122 0.62 13.37 -8.42
C VAL A 122 -0.79 12.85 -8.17
N ALA A 123 -0.91 11.65 -7.63
CA ALA A 123 -2.18 11.05 -7.25
C ALA A 123 -2.22 10.87 -5.73
N ASP A 124 -3.29 11.30 -5.08
CA ASP A 124 -3.44 11.09 -3.64
C ASP A 124 -3.60 9.60 -3.33
N ILE A 125 -2.96 9.13 -2.27
CA ILE A 125 -3.06 7.73 -1.83
C ILE A 125 -3.81 7.64 -0.52
N TYR A 126 -4.63 6.59 -0.42
CA TYR A 126 -5.43 6.31 0.76
C TYR A 126 -5.30 4.84 1.14
N CYS A 127 -5.41 4.55 2.44
CA CYS A 127 -5.40 3.17 2.92
C CYS A 127 -6.64 2.44 2.40
N GLU A 128 -6.47 1.24 1.83
CA GLU A 128 -7.61 0.48 1.31
C GLU A 128 -8.56 0.02 2.41
N ASN A 129 -8.07 -0.22 3.63
CA ASN A 129 -8.86 -0.73 4.76
C ASN A 129 -9.70 0.36 5.45
N CYS A 130 -9.12 1.52 5.77
CA CYS A 130 -9.81 2.57 6.54
C CYS A 130 -10.09 3.85 5.73
N LYS A 131 -9.67 3.89 4.46
CA LYS A 131 -9.83 5.04 3.54
C LYS A 131 -9.19 6.35 4.03
N THR A 132 -8.33 6.30 5.05
CA THR A 132 -7.57 7.47 5.47
C THR A 132 -6.54 7.85 4.41
N THR A 133 -6.45 9.13 4.09
CA THR A 133 -5.40 9.69 3.23
C THR A 133 -4.04 9.52 3.91
N LEU A 134 -3.08 8.95 3.20
CA LEU A 134 -1.74 8.66 3.72
C LEU A 134 -0.67 9.60 3.15
N GLY A 135 -0.88 10.10 1.94
CA GLY A 135 0.05 10.94 1.19
C GLY A 135 -0.27 10.93 -0.30
N TRP A 136 0.74 10.86 -1.16
CA TRP A 136 0.58 10.86 -2.62
C TRP A 136 1.64 10.02 -3.34
N LYS A 137 1.34 9.61 -4.56
CA LYS A 137 2.25 8.95 -5.51
C LYS A 137 2.62 9.93 -6.61
N TYR A 138 3.87 9.91 -7.05
CA TYR A 138 4.27 10.61 -8.28
C TYR A 138 3.87 9.79 -9.50
N GLU A 139 2.96 10.32 -10.31
CA GLU A 139 2.60 9.72 -11.61
C GLU A 139 3.55 10.21 -12.70
N HIS A 140 3.84 11.51 -12.73
CA HIS A 140 4.74 12.10 -13.72
C HIS A 140 5.53 13.26 -13.15
N ALA A 141 6.79 13.38 -13.56
CA ALA A 141 7.63 14.54 -13.33
C ALA A 141 8.02 15.15 -14.68
N PHE A 142 7.82 16.45 -14.87
CA PHE A 142 8.09 17.09 -16.16
C PHE A 142 9.57 17.41 -16.37
N GLU A 143 10.34 17.49 -15.29
CA GLU A 143 11.78 17.72 -15.34
C GLU A 143 12.54 16.40 -15.29
N SER A 144 13.51 16.22 -16.19
CA SER A 144 14.34 15.02 -16.28
C SER A 144 15.10 14.72 -14.97
N SER A 145 15.53 15.76 -14.25
CA SER A 145 16.21 15.66 -12.96
C SER A 145 15.34 15.03 -11.86
N GLN A 146 14.01 15.04 -12.03
CA GLN A 146 13.03 14.54 -11.06
C GLN A 146 12.41 13.19 -11.46
N LYS A 147 12.72 12.66 -12.64
CA LYS A 147 12.14 11.39 -13.16
C LYS A 147 12.34 10.19 -12.25
N TYR A 148 13.39 10.18 -11.42
CA TYR A 148 13.62 9.11 -10.44
C TYR A 148 12.49 8.97 -9.39
N LYS A 149 11.66 10.01 -9.22
CA LYS A 149 10.50 10.00 -8.32
C LYS A 149 9.27 9.36 -8.94
N GLU A 150 9.21 9.20 -10.25
CA GLU A 150 8.04 8.61 -10.92
C GLU A 150 7.77 7.19 -10.42
N GLY A 151 6.50 6.89 -10.16
CA GLY A 151 6.05 5.63 -9.58
C GLY A 151 6.35 5.48 -8.09
N LYS A 152 7.01 6.44 -7.45
CA LYS A 152 7.35 6.40 -6.02
C LYS A 152 6.25 7.03 -5.16
N PHE A 153 6.24 6.64 -3.89
CA PHE A 153 5.18 6.99 -2.95
C PHE A 153 5.71 7.86 -1.82
N ILE A 154 4.97 8.90 -1.47
CA ILE A 154 5.19 9.69 -0.26
C ILE A 154 4.12 9.32 0.76
N ILE A 155 4.56 8.96 1.97
CA ILE A 155 3.67 8.77 3.12
C ILE A 155 4.09 9.73 4.22
N GLU A 156 3.13 10.49 4.74
CA GLU A 156 3.35 11.40 5.86
C GLU A 156 3.45 10.63 7.18
N LEU A 157 4.37 11.03 8.06
CA LEU A 157 4.57 10.36 9.35
C LEU A 157 3.37 10.50 10.29
N ALA A 158 2.52 11.50 10.09
CA ALA A 158 1.30 11.68 10.85
C ALA A 158 0.31 10.52 10.67
N HIS A 159 0.37 9.83 9.51
CA HIS A 159 -0.55 8.76 9.16
C HIS A 159 0.07 7.36 9.22
N MET A 160 1.31 7.25 9.68
CA MET A 160 2.11 6.03 9.64
C MET A 160 2.83 5.77 10.96
N ILE A 161 2.78 4.52 11.42
CA ILE A 161 3.53 4.02 12.57
C ILE A 161 4.67 3.12 12.11
N LYS A 162 5.67 2.98 12.97
CA LYS A 162 6.85 2.13 12.78
C LYS A 162 6.73 0.93 13.70
N ASP A 163 6.49 -0.26 13.16
CA ASP A 163 6.39 -1.48 13.96
C ASP A 163 7.78 -2.11 14.18
N ASN A 164 7.96 -2.69 15.37
CA ASN A 164 9.10 -3.38 16.01
C ASN A 164 10.40 -3.59 15.19
N GLY A 165 11.56 -3.32 15.83
CA GLY A 165 12.91 -3.60 15.30
C GLY A 165 13.76 -2.36 14.99
N TRP A 166 13.46 -1.22 15.63
CA TRP A 166 14.12 0.07 15.40
C TRP A 166 15.24 0.39 16.41
N ASP A 167 15.61 -0.56 17.27
CA ASP A 167 16.76 -0.46 18.18
C ASP A 167 18.11 -0.51 17.43
#